data_AF-A0A2V9IRN8-F1
#
_entry.id   AF-A0A2V9IRN8-F1
#
_cell.length_a   1.000
_cell.length_b   1.000
_cell.length_c   1.000
_cell.angle_alpha   90.00
_cell.angle_beta   90.00
_cell.angle_gamma   90.00
#
_symmetry.space_group_name_H-M   'P 1'
#
loop_
_entity.id
_entity.type
_entity.pdbx_description
1 polymer ?
#
loop_
_entity_poly.entity_id
_entity_poly.type
_entity_poly.pdbx_seq_one_letter_code
_entity_poly.pdbx_strand_id
1 'polypeptide(L)'
;MGVWLADNRWGNFMGSERWREALIMDLGRGNLLFPQLWGDLSLLDDRDVEFLASMQALVKKNELILLARRRAFGDPWKNEVYGWAYFKGGRGLLFANNIHFASRKLVMDLGPALGLEAKPGSALDVVSHFPERRRVTREDGSAFLGGDRAELWLRP
;
A
#
# COMPACT_ATOMS: atom_id res chain seq x y z
N MET A 1 15.41 7.74 -0.85
CA MET A 1 14.51 7.92 -2.00
C MET A 1 13.26 8.63 -1.49
N GLY A 2 12.63 9.44 -2.35
CA GLY A 2 11.40 10.18 -2.06
C GLY A 2 10.66 10.41 -3.38
N VAL A 3 9.48 11.03 -3.32
CA VAL A 3 8.65 11.35 -4.48
C VAL A 3 9.03 12.74 -4.98
N TRP A 4 9.49 12.80 -6.24
CA TRP A 4 9.89 14.06 -6.87
C TRP A 4 8.75 14.59 -7.77
N LEU A 5 8.31 15.81 -7.47
CA LEU A 5 7.33 16.57 -8.24
C LEU A 5 8.08 17.61 -9.07
N ALA A 6 8.07 17.47 -10.40
CA ALA A 6 8.61 18.51 -11.26
C ALA A 6 7.96 18.50 -12.64
N ASP A 7 7.59 19.70 -13.08
CA ASP A 7 7.18 19.98 -14.44
C ASP A 7 8.23 20.88 -15.12
N ASN A 8 9.46 20.39 -15.19
CA ASN A 8 10.54 21.09 -15.88
C ASN A 8 11.50 20.11 -16.56
N ARG A 9 12.23 20.61 -17.57
CA ARG A 9 13.14 19.82 -18.42
C ARG A 9 14.35 19.23 -17.68
N TRP A 10 14.65 19.70 -16.47
CA TRP A 10 15.77 19.23 -15.67
C TRP A 10 15.35 18.17 -14.64
N GLY A 11 14.03 18.02 -14.43
CA GLY A 11 13.41 17.00 -13.59
C GLY A 11 12.79 15.86 -14.41
N ASN A 12 11.79 15.18 -13.83
CA ASN A 12 11.15 14.03 -14.46
C ASN A 12 10.07 14.38 -15.51
N PHE A 13 9.73 15.66 -15.71
CA PHE A 13 8.66 16.13 -16.62
C PHE A 13 7.31 15.42 -16.40
N MET A 14 7.13 14.78 -15.24
CA MET A 14 5.93 14.02 -14.89
C MET A 14 4.90 14.89 -14.16
N GLY A 15 5.26 16.12 -13.78
CA GLY A 15 4.39 16.99 -12.98
C GLY A 15 3.95 16.29 -11.69
N SER A 16 2.64 16.11 -11.54
CA SER A 16 2.00 15.36 -10.45
C SER A 16 1.45 13.99 -10.91
N GLU A 17 1.90 13.43 -12.03
CA GLU A 17 1.42 12.11 -12.44
C GLU A 17 1.88 10.99 -11.49
N ARG A 18 0.92 10.16 -11.05
CA ARG A 18 1.11 8.96 -10.21
C ARG A 18 1.91 9.19 -8.92
N TRP A 19 1.98 10.43 -8.45
CA TRP A 19 2.75 10.79 -7.27
C TRP A 19 2.21 10.11 -5.99
N ARG A 20 0.89 9.91 -5.93
CA ARG A 20 0.21 9.24 -4.81
C ARG A 20 0.60 7.76 -4.72
N GLU A 21 0.59 7.04 -5.85
CA GLU A 21 1.08 5.65 -5.94
C GLU A 21 2.54 5.56 -5.47
N ALA A 22 3.40 6.46 -5.96
CA ALA A 22 4.80 6.49 -5.58
C ALA A 22 4.99 6.74 -4.08
N LEU A 23 4.20 7.66 -3.50
CA LEU A 23 4.24 7.98 -2.07
C LEU A 23 3.84 6.77 -1.21
N ILE A 24 2.75 6.09 -1.56
CA ILE A 24 2.27 4.91 -0.84
C ILE A 24 3.30 3.76 -0.91
N MET A 25 3.93 3.56 -2.07
CA MET A 25 4.97 2.55 -2.19
C MET A 25 6.28 2.94 -1.49
N ASP A 26 6.64 4.22 -1.41
CA ASP A 26 7.78 4.67 -0.61
C ASP A 26 7.53 4.45 0.90
N LEU A 27 6.32 4.76 1.37
CA LEU A 27 5.90 4.42 2.74
C LEU A 27 5.96 2.90 2.98
N GLY A 28 5.46 2.09 2.05
CA GLY A 28 5.51 0.63 2.14
C GLY A 28 6.94 0.08 2.22
N ARG A 29 7.91 0.74 1.58
CA ARG A 29 9.34 0.41 1.72
C ARG A 29 9.89 0.67 3.12
N GLY A 30 9.14 1.30 4.02
CA GLY A 30 9.53 1.52 5.41
C GLY A 30 10.14 2.89 5.66
N ASN A 31 9.84 3.86 4.79
CA ASN A 31 10.25 5.23 5.01
C ASN A 31 9.30 5.92 5.99
N LEU A 32 9.78 6.17 7.21
CA LEU A 32 8.96 6.76 8.29
C LEU A 32 9.10 8.28 8.39
N LEU A 33 10.04 8.90 7.67
CA LEU A 33 10.09 10.35 7.49
C LEU A 33 9.01 10.75 6.46
N PHE A 34 7.74 10.67 6.83
CA PHE A 34 6.62 10.76 5.91
C PHE A 34 5.85 12.09 6.01
N PRO A 35 5.47 12.74 4.88
CA PRO A 35 5.75 12.34 3.49
C PRO A 35 7.13 12.80 2.99
N GLN A 36 7.80 11.99 2.17
CA GLN A 36 9.03 12.38 1.46
C GLN A 36 8.70 12.99 0.10
N LEU A 37 8.15 14.20 0.08
CA LEU A 37 7.96 14.96 -1.16
C LEU A 37 9.12 15.91 -1.40
N TRP A 38 9.55 16.00 -2.66
CA TRP A 38 10.63 16.87 -3.13
C TRP A 38 10.22 17.56 -4.42
N GLY A 39 10.72 18.78 -4.66
CA GLY A 39 10.44 19.53 -5.88
C GLY A 39 9.35 20.59 -5.70
N ASP A 40 8.51 20.77 -6.72
CA ASP A 40 7.53 21.86 -6.78
C ASP A 40 6.20 21.46 -6.14
N LEU A 41 5.98 21.96 -4.92
CA LEU A 41 4.75 21.71 -4.17
C LEU A 41 3.55 22.51 -4.69
N SER A 42 3.75 23.52 -5.56
CA SER A 42 2.64 24.26 -6.16
C SER A 42 1.82 23.42 -7.15
N LEU A 43 2.33 22.23 -7.51
CA LEU A 43 1.64 21.23 -8.33
C LEU A 43 0.55 20.45 -7.58
N LEU A 44 0.41 20.65 -6.26
CA LEU A 44 -0.60 19.97 -5.43
C LEU A 44 -1.86 20.83 -5.29
N ASP A 45 -3.03 20.21 -5.48
CA ASP A 45 -4.33 20.84 -5.22
C ASP A 45 -4.84 20.56 -3.79
N ASP A 46 -5.99 21.14 -3.42
CA ASP A 46 -6.59 20.91 -2.10
C ASP A 46 -6.89 19.43 -1.84
N ARG A 47 -7.23 18.66 -2.88
CA ARG A 47 -7.51 17.21 -2.75
C ARG A 47 -6.22 16.42 -2.51
N ASP A 48 -5.10 16.86 -3.07
CA ASP A 48 -3.78 16.32 -2.75
C ASP A 48 -3.40 16.59 -1.30
N VAL A 49 -3.67 17.79 -0.79
CA VAL A 49 -3.42 18.15 0.61
C VAL A 49 -4.30 17.32 1.55
N GLU A 50 -5.59 17.16 1.25
CA GLU A 50 -6.50 16.28 2.00
C GLU A 50 -6.01 14.82 2.01
N PHE A 51 -5.55 14.32 0.85
CA PHE A 51 -4.96 12.99 0.74
C PHE A 51 -3.74 12.85 1.65
N LEU A 52 -2.79 13.79 1.63
CA LEU A 52 -1.61 13.79 2.51
C LEU A 52 -1.98 13.78 3.98
N ALA A 53 -2.92 14.65 4.38
CA ALA A 53 -3.39 14.73 5.75
C ALA A 53 -3.99 13.39 6.21
N SER A 54 -4.81 12.76 5.35
CA SER A 54 -5.42 11.47 5.64
C SER A 54 -4.40 10.34 5.77
N MET A 55 -3.37 10.32 4.92
CA MET A 55 -2.30 9.31 4.96
C MET A 55 -1.39 9.53 6.16
N GLN A 56 -1.08 10.77 6.52
CA GLN A 56 -0.29 11.06 7.71
C GLN A 56 -1.04 10.65 8.99
N ALA A 57 -2.36 10.89 9.05
CA ALA A 57 -3.19 10.41 10.15
C ALA A 57 -3.20 8.88 10.24
N LEU A 58 -3.28 8.18 9.09
CA LEU A 58 -3.20 6.73 9.03
C LEU A 58 -1.84 6.22 9.53
N VAL A 59 -0.73 6.81 9.08
CA VAL A 59 0.63 6.45 9.49
C VAL A 59 0.80 6.63 11.00
N LYS A 60 0.45 7.81 11.54
CA LYS A 60 0.52 8.10 12.99
C LYS A 60 -0.29 7.10 13.81
N LYS A 61 -1.51 6.78 13.38
CA LYS A 61 -2.38 5.81 14.07
C LYS A 61 -1.81 4.38 14.06
N ASN A 62 -0.93 4.06 13.12
CA ASN A 62 -0.36 2.72 12.92
C ASN A 62 1.16 2.67 13.10
N GLU A 63 1.76 3.66 13.78
CA GLU A 63 3.22 3.77 13.94
C GLU A 63 3.85 2.47 14.48
N LEU A 64 3.26 1.89 15.53
CA LEU A 64 3.76 0.64 16.12
C LEU A 64 3.73 -0.56 15.17
N ILE A 65 2.86 -0.57 14.16
CA ILE A 65 2.81 -1.60 13.11
C ILE A 65 3.92 -1.34 12.09
N LEU A 66 4.11 -0.09 11.68
CA LEU A 66 5.14 0.30 10.71
C LEU A 66 6.57 0.17 11.26
N LEU A 67 6.74 0.24 12.59
CA LEU A 67 7.99 -0.09 13.28
C LEU A 67 8.24 -1.61 13.40
N ALA A 68 7.23 -2.44 13.11
CA ALA A 68 7.38 -3.89 13.17
C ALA A 68 8.20 -4.42 11.98
N ARG A 69 8.59 -5.69 12.05
CA ARG A 69 9.35 -6.33 10.97
C ARG A 69 8.56 -6.33 9.67
N ARG A 70 9.07 -5.61 8.67
CA ARG A 70 8.62 -5.64 7.28
C ARG A 70 8.90 -7.00 6.65
N ARG A 71 7.92 -7.54 5.93
CA ARG A 71 8.07 -8.71 5.05
C ARG A 71 7.78 -8.31 3.61
N ALA A 72 8.58 -8.78 2.66
CA ALA A 72 8.37 -8.55 1.24
C ALA A 72 7.70 -9.77 0.61
N PHE A 73 6.92 -9.55 -0.45
CA PHE A 73 6.30 -10.61 -1.25
C PHE A 73 6.27 -10.22 -2.74
N GLY A 74 6.15 -11.24 -3.60
CA GLY A 74 6.16 -11.10 -5.05
C GLY A 74 7.52 -10.73 -5.63
N ASP A 75 7.63 -10.84 -6.96
CA ASP A 75 8.83 -10.49 -7.71
C ASP A 75 8.51 -9.57 -8.91
N PRO A 76 8.87 -8.26 -8.85
CA PRO A 76 8.65 -7.35 -9.97
C PRO A 76 9.41 -7.79 -11.24
N TRP A 77 10.55 -8.47 -11.13
CA TRP A 77 11.29 -8.92 -12.31
C TRP A 77 10.55 -10.01 -13.09
N LYS A 78 9.60 -10.69 -12.45
CA LYS A 78 8.74 -11.72 -13.06
C LYS A 78 7.36 -11.18 -13.45
N ASN A 79 7.15 -9.86 -13.38
CA ASN A 79 5.85 -9.22 -13.58
C ASN A 79 4.77 -9.68 -12.59
N GLU A 80 5.16 -10.10 -11.39
CA GLU A 80 4.24 -10.44 -10.31
C GLU A 80 3.81 -9.16 -9.57
N VAL A 81 2.62 -9.21 -8.95
CA VAL A 81 2.27 -8.21 -7.93
C VAL A 81 3.26 -8.36 -6.79
N TYR A 82 3.86 -7.25 -6.37
CA TYR A 82 4.83 -7.24 -5.26
C TYR A 82 4.51 -6.17 -4.25
N GLY A 83 5.13 -6.28 -3.08
CA GLY A 83 5.11 -5.20 -2.09
C GLY A 83 5.55 -5.64 -0.71
N TRP A 84 4.94 -5.02 0.31
CA TRP A 84 5.37 -5.14 1.69
C TRP A 84 4.21 -5.32 2.66
N ALA A 85 4.43 -6.14 3.67
CA ALA A 85 3.51 -6.42 4.75
C ALA A 85 4.14 -6.04 6.10
N TYR A 86 3.36 -5.33 6.91
CA TYR A 86 3.68 -5.01 8.29
C TYR A 86 2.56 -5.54 9.18
N PHE A 87 2.91 -6.38 10.15
CA PHE A 87 1.94 -6.93 11.08
C PHE A 87 2.48 -6.88 12.50
N LYS A 88 1.58 -6.62 13.44
CA LYS A 88 1.82 -6.72 14.88
C LYS A 88 0.60 -7.39 15.50
N GLY A 89 0.73 -8.65 15.89
CA GLY A 89 -0.40 -9.48 16.30
C GLY A 89 -1.37 -9.73 15.14
N GLY A 90 -2.67 -9.62 15.41
CA GLY A 90 -3.76 -9.82 14.43
C GLY A 90 -4.05 -8.63 13.51
N ARG A 91 -3.25 -7.55 13.54
CA ARG A 91 -3.47 -6.32 12.76
C ARG A 91 -2.24 -5.94 11.95
N GLY A 92 -2.45 -5.40 10.76
CA GLY A 92 -1.35 -4.98 9.89
C GLY A 92 -1.74 -4.03 8.79
N LEU A 93 -0.74 -3.67 8.00
CA LEU A 93 -0.84 -2.90 6.77
C LEU A 93 -0.19 -3.68 5.63
N LEU A 94 -0.84 -3.67 4.48
CA LEU A 94 -0.39 -4.31 3.26
C LEU A 94 -0.24 -3.28 2.16
N PHE A 95 0.92 -3.24 1.54
CA PHE A 95 1.24 -2.40 0.40
C PHE A 95 1.49 -3.32 -0.79
N ALA A 96 0.70 -3.19 -1.85
CA ALA A 96 0.80 -4.03 -3.03
C ALA A 96 0.78 -3.17 -4.30
N ASN A 97 1.65 -3.50 -5.25
CA ASN A 97 1.76 -2.79 -6.51
C ASN A 97 1.77 -3.77 -7.68
N ASN A 98 1.00 -3.42 -8.71
CA ASN A 98 1.04 -4.07 -10.01
C ASN A 98 1.83 -3.16 -10.95
N ILE A 99 3.01 -3.61 -11.39
CA ILE A 99 3.82 -2.87 -12.37
C ILE A 99 3.51 -3.25 -13.82
N HIS A 100 2.62 -4.22 -14.03
CA HIS A 100 2.28 -4.69 -15.35
C HIS A 100 1.13 -3.85 -15.94
N PHE A 101 1.16 -3.60 -17.25
CA PHE A 101 0.11 -2.88 -17.98
C PHE A 101 -1.26 -3.60 -18.05
N ALA A 102 -1.37 -4.78 -17.46
CA ALA A 102 -2.57 -5.58 -17.43
C ALA A 102 -2.90 -5.90 -15.98
N SER A 103 -4.17 -6.12 -15.68
CA SER A 103 -4.60 -6.51 -14.34
C SER A 103 -3.90 -7.80 -13.92
N ARG A 104 -3.38 -7.83 -12.69
CA ARG A 104 -2.72 -9.01 -12.11
C ARG A 104 -3.40 -9.39 -10.80
N LYS A 105 -3.51 -10.70 -10.60
CA LYS A 105 -4.05 -11.26 -9.37
C LYS A 105 -2.95 -11.29 -8.31
N LEU A 106 -3.22 -10.65 -7.19
CA LEU A 106 -2.51 -10.84 -5.93
C LEU A 106 -3.04 -12.10 -5.27
N VAL A 107 -2.14 -13.00 -4.93
CA VAL A 107 -2.46 -14.23 -4.18
C VAL A 107 -1.63 -14.23 -2.90
N MET A 108 -2.29 -14.40 -1.76
CA MET A 108 -1.64 -14.20 -0.47
C MET A 108 -2.18 -15.10 0.62
N ASP A 109 -1.28 -15.74 1.35
CA ASP A 109 -1.64 -16.52 2.53
C ASP A 109 -1.75 -15.59 3.75
N LEU A 110 -2.97 -15.42 4.26
CA LEU A 110 -3.32 -14.56 5.40
C LEU A 110 -2.98 -15.25 6.73
N GLY A 111 -1.71 -15.60 6.90
CA GLY A 111 -1.22 -16.31 8.08
C GLY A 111 0.19 -15.91 8.53
N PRO A 112 0.84 -16.75 9.34
CA PRO A 112 2.13 -16.43 9.96
C PRO A 112 3.27 -16.14 8.98
N ALA A 113 3.22 -16.70 7.76
CA ALA A 113 4.19 -16.41 6.70
C ALA A 113 4.20 -14.92 6.30
N LEU A 114 3.03 -14.28 6.30
CA LEU A 114 2.85 -12.84 6.11
C LEU A 114 3.09 -12.03 7.39
N GLY A 115 3.19 -12.71 8.54
CA GLY A 115 3.32 -12.09 9.85
C GLY A 115 2.03 -11.83 10.59
N LEU A 116 0.90 -12.26 10.03
CA LEU A 116 -0.40 -12.12 10.65
C LEU A 116 -0.57 -13.20 11.73
N GLU A 117 -0.71 -12.76 12.98
CA GLU A 117 -1.04 -13.62 14.12
C GLU A 117 -2.55 -13.54 14.39
N ALA A 118 -3.34 -14.05 13.44
CA ALA A 118 -4.79 -14.21 13.60
C ALA A 118 -5.11 -15.67 13.93
N LYS A 119 -6.17 -15.88 14.72
CA LYS A 119 -6.69 -17.23 14.97
C LYS A 119 -7.23 -17.79 13.64
N PRO A 120 -6.87 -19.03 13.24
CA PRO A 120 -7.44 -19.63 12.04
C PRO A 120 -8.97 -19.59 12.05
N GLY A 121 -9.57 -19.16 10.95
CA GLY A 121 -11.02 -18.99 10.80
C GLY A 121 -11.60 -17.71 11.42
N SER A 122 -10.81 -16.87 12.10
CA SER A 122 -11.32 -15.58 12.59
C SER A 122 -11.50 -14.60 11.44
N ALA A 123 -12.65 -13.93 11.37
CA ALA A 123 -12.90 -12.91 10.35
C ALA A 123 -11.93 -11.73 10.47
N LEU A 124 -11.43 -11.30 9.31
CA LEU A 124 -10.53 -10.15 9.14
C LEU A 124 -11.31 -9.00 8.51
N ASP A 125 -11.19 -7.82 9.11
CA ASP A 125 -11.69 -6.60 8.50
C ASP A 125 -10.61 -5.99 7.60
N VAL A 126 -10.80 -6.12 6.29
CA VAL A 126 -9.86 -5.64 5.29
C VAL A 126 -10.41 -4.37 4.67
N VAL A 127 -9.65 -3.29 4.78
CA VAL A 127 -10.01 -1.98 4.22
C VAL A 127 -8.90 -1.52 3.28
N SER A 128 -9.26 -1.23 2.04
CA SER A 128 -8.41 -0.48 1.12
C SER A 128 -8.36 0.95 1.60
N HIS A 129 -7.15 1.49 1.80
CA HIS A 129 -6.93 2.91 2.10
C HIS A 129 -6.55 3.71 0.85
N PHE A 130 -6.06 3.03 -0.18
CA PHE A 130 -5.66 3.59 -1.47
C PHE A 130 -5.77 2.48 -2.54
N PRO A 131 -6.23 2.76 -3.78
CA PRO A 131 -6.57 4.08 -4.33
C PRO A 131 -7.88 4.65 -3.81
N GLU A 132 -8.81 3.82 -3.36
CA GLU A 132 -10.11 4.22 -2.85
C GLU A 132 -10.37 3.60 -1.48
N ARG A 133 -11.00 4.38 -0.60
CA ARG A 133 -11.35 3.89 0.72
C ARG A 133 -12.61 3.02 0.65
N ARG A 134 -12.43 1.71 0.76
CA ARG A 134 -13.53 0.74 0.74
C ARG A 134 -13.22 -0.52 1.53
N ARG A 135 -14.26 -1.18 2.03
CA ARG A 135 -14.12 -2.54 2.56
C ARG A 135 -13.82 -3.50 1.41
N VAL A 136 -12.91 -4.42 1.65
CA VAL A 136 -12.52 -5.46 0.69
C VAL A 136 -13.06 -6.78 1.21
N THR A 137 -13.84 -7.44 0.38
CA THR A 137 -14.42 -8.77 0.65
C THR A 137 -13.95 -9.74 -0.43
N ARG A 138 -14.23 -11.02 -0.20
CA ARG A 138 -14.13 -12.05 -1.24
C ARG A 138 -15.15 -11.79 -2.35
N GLU A 139 -15.01 -12.51 -3.46
CA GLU A 139 -15.91 -12.42 -4.63
C GLU A 139 -17.37 -12.75 -4.26
N ASP A 140 -17.58 -13.66 -3.31
CA ASP A 140 -18.89 -14.03 -2.77
C ASP A 140 -19.44 -13.05 -1.72
N GLY A 141 -18.73 -11.95 -1.45
CA GLY A 141 -19.09 -10.93 -0.45
C GLY A 141 -18.73 -11.29 1.00
N SER A 142 -18.20 -12.49 1.25
CA SER A 142 -17.79 -12.89 2.60
C SER A 142 -16.48 -12.23 3.04
N ALA A 143 -16.25 -12.20 4.36
CA ALA A 143 -15.01 -11.68 4.92
C ALA A 143 -13.84 -12.63 4.66
N PHE A 144 -12.64 -12.09 4.55
CA PHE A 144 -11.43 -12.90 4.64
C PHE A 144 -11.28 -13.44 6.06
N LEU A 145 -10.71 -14.64 6.21
CA LEU A 145 -10.45 -15.27 7.49
C LEU A 145 -8.94 -15.46 7.68
N GLY A 146 -8.52 -15.48 8.94
CA GLY A 146 -7.15 -15.86 9.30
C GLY A 146 -6.85 -17.28 8.82
N GLY A 147 -5.69 -17.47 8.19
CA GLY A 147 -5.25 -18.74 7.60
C GLY A 147 -5.71 -18.97 6.16
N ASP A 148 -6.53 -18.09 5.60
CA ASP A 148 -7.00 -18.23 4.21
C ASP A 148 -5.93 -17.88 3.19
N ARG A 149 -6.13 -18.41 1.98
CA ARG A 149 -5.50 -17.90 0.76
C ARG A 149 -6.42 -16.85 0.13
N ALA A 150 -6.06 -15.58 0.25
CA ALA A 150 -6.78 -14.46 -0.33
C ALA A 150 -6.36 -14.20 -1.77
N GLU A 151 -7.34 -13.84 -2.60
CA GLU A 151 -7.13 -13.46 -3.99
C GLU A 151 -7.77 -12.10 -4.26
N LEU A 152 -7.01 -11.18 -4.87
CA LEU A 152 -7.46 -9.84 -5.21
C LEU A 152 -6.92 -9.43 -6.57
N TRP A 153 -7.76 -8.85 -7.42
CA TRP A 153 -7.31 -8.28 -8.70
C TRP A 153 -6.85 -6.84 -8.50
N LEU A 154 -5.62 -6.56 -8.93
CA LEU A 154 -5.09 -5.20 -8.99
C LEU A 154 -5.18 -4.66 -10.42
N ARG A 155 -5.62 -3.41 -10.54
CA ARG A 155 -5.61 -2.66 -11.79
C ARG A 155 -4.16 -2.42 -12.29
N PRO A 156 -3.97 -2.09 -13.58
CA PRO A 156 -2.71 -1.56 -14.08
C PRO A 156 -2.26 -0.25 -13.38
#